data_AF-A0A2M7YT83-F1
#
_entry.id   AF-A0A2M7YT83-F1
#
_cell.length_a   1.000
_cell.length_b   1.000
_cell.length_c   1.000
_cell.angle_alpha   90.00
_cell.angle_beta   90.00
_cell.angle_gamma   90.00
#
_symmetry.space_group_name_H-M   'P 1'
#
loop_
_entity.id
_entity.type
_entity.pdbx_description
1 polymer ?
#
loop_
_entity_poly.entity_id
_entity_poly.type
_entity_poly.pdbx_seq_one_letter_code
_entity_poly.pdbx_strand_id
1 'polypeptide(L)' 'MDQQQIDRVEWENPRNWTGPIWLGAYCSKNDSRTWVPQRLTGMGWTLNLGRKAGVLWLLGILGGICLLAILGTLLGNSGG' A
#
# COMPACT_ATOMS: atom_id res chain seq x y z
N MET A 1 -22.99 -5.34 -12.71
CA MET A 1 -21.60 -5.79 -12.55
C MET A 1 -21.47 -6.30 -11.13
N ASP A 2 -20.85 -7.45 -10.93
CA ASP A 2 -20.47 -7.88 -9.58
C ASP A 2 -19.28 -7.06 -9.07
N GLN A 3 -18.96 -7.19 -7.79
CA GLN A 3 -17.88 -6.44 -7.18
C GLN A 3 -16.50 -6.80 -7.76
N GLN A 4 -16.29 -8.05 -8.16
CA GLN A 4 -15.02 -8.50 -8.73
C GLN A 4 -14.75 -7.82 -10.08
N GLN A 5 -15.80 -7.62 -10.88
CA GLN A 5 -15.73 -6.91 -12.14
C GLN A 5 -15.46 -5.42 -11.92
N ILE A 6 -16.07 -4.79 -10.90
CA ILE A 6 -15.76 -3.40 -10.52
C ILE A 6 -14.31 -3.26 -10.10
N ASP A 7 -13.82 -4.14 -9.21
CA ASP A 7 -12.45 -4.14 -8.71
C ASP A 7 -11.44 -4.28 -9.86
N ARG A 8 -11.73 -5.16 -10.82
CA ARG A 8 -10.89 -5.33 -12.02
C ARG A 8 -10.86 -4.07 -12.88
N VAL A 9 -12.03 -3.49 -13.19
CA VAL A 9 -12.14 -2.29 -14.02
C VAL A 9 -11.45 -1.09 -13.37
N GLU A 10 -11.61 -0.92 -12.06
CA GLU A 10 -10.96 0.15 -11.30
C GLU A 10 -9.43 -0.03 -11.26
N TRP A 11 -8.94 -1.27 -11.15
CA TRP A 11 -7.51 -1.55 -11.17
C TRP A 11 -6.88 -1.33 -12.55
N GLU A 12 -7.60 -1.68 -13.63
CA GLU A 12 -7.15 -1.47 -15.01
C GLU A 12 -7.21 0.02 -15.43
N ASN A 13 -8.00 0.85 -14.75
CA ASN A 13 -8.15 2.27 -15.06
C ASN A 13 -6.86 3.06 -14.71
N PRO A 14 -6.12 3.61 -15.69
CA PRO A 14 -4.86 4.30 -15.45
C PRO A 14 -5.02 5.58 -14.61
N ARG A 15 -6.22 6.16 -14.52
CA ARG A 15 -6.48 7.35 -13.70
C ARG A 15 -6.44 7.08 -12.19
N ASN A 16 -6.59 5.81 -11.80
CA ASN A 16 -6.48 5.40 -10.39
C ASN A 16 -5.02 5.16 -9.98
N TRP A 17 -4.08 5.27 -10.92
CA TRP A 17 -2.64 5.15 -10.68
C TRP A 17 -1.96 6.51 -10.79
N THR A 18 -1.18 6.87 -9.77
CA THR A 18 -0.40 8.11 -9.75
C THR A 18 1.09 7.80 -9.59
N GLY A 19 1.95 8.45 -10.38
CA GLY A 19 3.41 8.27 -10.32
C GLY A 19 3.95 7.28 -11.37
N PRO A 20 5.27 6.99 -11.32
CA PRO A 20 5.92 6.11 -12.29
C PRO A 20 5.49 4.66 -12.09
N ILE A 21 5.55 3.83 -13.15
CA ILE A 21 5.00 2.47 -13.14
C ILE A 21 5.57 1.55 -12.04
N TRP A 22 6.81 1.81 -11.61
CA TRP A 22 7.54 1.05 -10.59
C TRP A 22 7.29 1.55 -9.15
N LEU A 23 6.73 2.75 -8.97
CA LEU A 23 6.40 3.34 -7.66
C LEU A 23 5.01 4.00 -7.67
N GLY A 24 4.08 3.42 -8.44
CA GLY A 24 2.75 3.97 -8.60
C GLY A 24 1.95 3.80 -7.32
N ALA A 25 1.31 4.88 -6.84
CA ALA A 25 0.28 4.83 -5.83
C ALA A 25 -1.06 4.50 -6.48
N TYR A 26 -1.83 3.60 -5.87
CA TYR A 26 -3.16 3.22 -6.32
C TYR A 26 -4.25 3.81 -5.41
N CYS A 27 -5.25 4.45 -6.01
CA CYS A 27 -6.38 5.07 -5.33
C CYS A 27 -7.68 4.79 -6.08
N SER A 28 -8.53 3.92 -5.52
CA SER A 28 -9.93 3.80 -5.93
C SER A 28 -10.84 3.63 -4.73
N LYS A 29 -11.92 4.41 -4.68
CA LYS A 29 -12.98 4.26 -3.67
C LYS A 29 -13.96 3.13 -4.00
N ASN A 30 -14.03 2.74 -5.28
CA ASN A 30 -14.95 1.73 -5.79
C ASN A 30 -14.35 0.33 -5.77
N ASP A 31 -13.01 0.20 -5.80
CA ASP A 31 -12.32 -1.07 -5.61
C ASP A 31 -12.42 -1.53 -4.15
N SER A 32 -13.00 -2.70 -3.96
CA SER A 32 -13.29 -3.31 -2.66
C SER A 32 -12.08 -3.99 -2.00
N ARG A 33 -10.88 -3.85 -2.56
CA ARG A 33 -9.64 -4.44 -2.01
C ARG A 33 -8.75 -3.40 -1.34
N THR A 34 -8.10 -3.82 -0.25
CA THR A 34 -7.14 -2.98 0.50
C THR A 34 -5.75 -3.19 -0.05
N TRP A 35 -5.42 -4.44 -0.34
CA TRP A 35 -4.21 -4.86 -1.03
C TRP A 35 -4.59 -5.20 -2.46
N VAL A 36 -3.90 -4.61 -3.43
CA VAL A 36 -4.06 -4.91 -4.85
C VAL A 36 -2.74 -5.32 -5.46
N PRO A 37 -2.73 -6.15 -6.52
CA PRO A 37 -1.50 -6.44 -7.24
C PRO A 37 -0.85 -5.13 -7.74
N GLN A 38 0.48 -5.07 -7.72
CA GLN A 38 1.19 -3.93 -8.30
C GLN A 38 0.96 -3.88 -9.81
N ARG A 39 0.91 -2.66 -10.38
CA ARG A 39 0.64 -2.45 -11.81
C ARG A 39 1.61 -3.20 -12.72
N LEU A 40 2.88 -3.28 -12.33
CA LEU A 40 3.86 -4.15 -12.98
C LEU A 40 3.67 -5.58 -12.44
N THR A 41 3.20 -6.48 -13.30
CA THR A 41 2.92 -7.88 -12.93
C THR A 41 4.19 -8.55 -12.38
N GLY A 42 4.03 -9.28 -11.28
CA GLY A 42 5.15 -9.96 -10.59
C GLY A 42 5.89 -9.10 -9.55
N MET A 43 5.60 -7.80 -9.44
CA MET A 43 6.27 -6.90 -8.49
C MET A 43 5.63 -6.90 -7.08
N GLY A 44 4.67 -7.80 -6.83
CA GLY A 44 4.01 -7.97 -5.53
C GLY A 44 2.69 -7.22 -5.40
N TRP A 45 2.45 -6.66 -4.22
CA TRP A 45 1.20 -6.01 -3.83
C TRP A 45 1.44 -4.57 -3.38
N THR A 46 0.43 -3.72 -3.52
CA THR A 46 0.39 -2.35 -3.01
C THR A 46 -0.93 -2.08 -2.30
N LEU A 47 -0.97 -0.97 -1.57
CA LEU A 47 -2.16 -0.53 -0.84
C LEU A 47 -3.05 0.32 -1.74
N ASN A 48 -4.35 0.08 -1.66
CA ASN A 48 -5.36 1.00 -2.16
C ASN A 48 -5.57 2.15 -1.17
N LEU A 49 -4.93 3.29 -1.42
CA LEU A 49 -5.01 4.48 -0.59
C LEU A 49 -6.33 5.25 -0.78
N GLY A 50 -7.20 4.82 -1.70
CA GLY A 50 -8.59 5.26 -1.76
C GLY A 50 -9.43 4.78 -0.57
N ARG A 51 -8.88 3.90 0.27
CA ARG A 51 -9.60 3.28 1.40
C ARG A 51 -8.98 3.61 2.74
N LYS A 52 -9.84 3.81 3.74
CA LYS A 52 -9.43 4.02 5.14
C LYS A 52 -8.50 2.90 5.63
N ALA A 53 -8.84 1.66 5.33
CA ALA A 53 -8.00 0.51 5.69
C ALA A 53 -6.61 0.59 5.04
N GLY A 54 -6.51 1.00 3.77
CA GLY A 54 -5.22 1.15 3.09
C GLY A 54 -4.35 2.24 3.72
N VAL A 55 -4.96 3.38 4.09
CA VAL A 55 -4.26 4.45 4.81
C VAL A 55 -3.79 3.99 6.19
N LEU A 56 -4.62 3.25 6.94
CA LEU A 56 -4.24 2.71 8.25
C LEU A 56 -3.09 1.71 8.14
N TRP A 57 -3.09 0.85 7.12
CA TRP A 57 -1.96 -0.05 6.85
C TRP A 57 -0.67 0.73 6.55
N LEU A 58 -0.75 1.77 5.72
CA LEU A 58 0.41 2.61 5.43
C LEU A 58 0.97 3.26 6.70
N LEU A 59 0.11 3.87 7.52
CA LEU A 59 0.51 4.48 8.78
C LEU A 59 1.09 3.45 9.75
N GLY A 60 0.49 2.26 9.84
CA GLY A 60 0.99 1.17 10.67
C GLY A 60 2.36 0.66 10.23
N ILE A 61 2.59 0.51 8.92
CA ILE A 61 3.90 0.12 8.37
C ILE A 61 4.95 1.19 8.68
N LEU A 62 4.66 2.45 8.40
CA LEU A 62 5.59 3.56 8.66
C LEU A 62 5.89 3.69 10.15
N GLY A 63 4.85 3.67 10.99
CA GLY A 63 5.00 3.71 12.45
C GLY A 63 5.79 2.51 12.99
N GLY A 64 5.54 1.32 12.46
CA GLY A 64 6.27 0.10 12.80
C GLY A 64 7.76 0.20 12.44
N ILE A 65 8.10 0.70 11.25
CA ILE A 65 9.49 0.94 10.82
C ILE A 65 10.17 1.95 11.76
N CYS A 66 9.50 3.06 12.06
CA CYS A 66 10.04 4.07 12.99
C CYS A 66 10.27 3.48 14.39
N LEU A 67 9.33 2.71 14.91
CA LEU A 67 9.45 2.06 16.22
C LEU A 67 10.62 1.07 16.25
N LEU A 68 10.76 0.23 15.22
CA LEU A 68 11.86 -0.72 15.11
C LEU A 68 13.22 0.00 15.03
N ALA A 69 13.31 1.11 14.30
CA ALA A 69 14.52 1.91 14.23
C ALA A 69 14.92 2.48 15.60
N ILE A 70 13.96 3.04 16.35
CA ILE A 70 14.21 3.58 17.70
C ILE A 70 14.65 2.46 18.65
N LEU A 71 13.93 1.34 18.68
CA LEU A 71 14.29 0.20 19.53
C LEU A 71 15.68 -0.35 19.18
N GLY A 72 16.01 -0.45 17.90
CA GLY A 72 17.35 -0.85 17.45
C GLY A 72 18.45 0.06 17.99
N THR A 73 18.25 1.39 17.97
CA THR A 73 19.23 2.33 18.54
C THR A 73 19.35 2.25 20.05
N LEU A 74 18.23 2.10 20.77
CA LEU A 74 18.22 2.00 22.23
C LEU A 74 18.90 0.72 22.71
N LEU A 75 18.59 -0.41 22.08
CA LEU A 75 19.20 -1.70 22.39
C LEU A 75 20.69 -1.72 22.02
N GLY A 76 21.06 -1.14 20.88
CA GLY A 76 22.46 -1.02 20.46
C GLY A 76 23.32 -0.18 21.41
N ASN A 77 22.77 0.89 21.96
CA ASN A 77 23.48 1.75 22.91
C ASN A 77 23.57 1.18 24.33
N SER A 78 22.70 0.22 24.70
CA SER A 78 22.71 -0.41 26.03
C SER A 78 23.72 -1.56 26.19
N GLY A 79 24.41 -1.96 25.12
CA GLY A 79 25.40 -3.04 25.12
C GLY A 79 26.87 -2.59 25.04
N GLY A 80 27.15 -1.28 25.16
CA GLY A 80 28.49 -0.68 25.09
C GLY A 80 29.02 -0.19 26.44
#